data_AF-A0A382XVC4-F1
#
_entry.id   AF-A0A382XVC4-F1
#
_cell.length_a   1.000
_cell.length_b   1.000
_cell.length_c   1.000
_cell.angle_alpha   90.00
_cell.angle_beta   90.00
_cell.angle_gamma   90.00
#
_symmetry.space_group_name_H-M   'P 1'
#
loop_
_entity.id
_entity.type
_entity.pdbx_description
1 polymer ?
#
loop_
_entity_poly.entity_id
_entity_poly.type
_entity_poly.pdbx_seq_one_letter_code
_entity_poly.pdbx_strand_id
1 'polypeptide(L)'
;MSKLILIPFLSTLILISCSGKKKKITRGKSESFQSPSQTNFESNQNKIVFRSNRDGNYEIYIMNSDGSNQTRLTNHIKGDFPHGFSSDGSKIIFNSARDGNDEIYVMDIDGRNQTRLTNNSVSDFNPQFSPSNSNILYTAHKNGRNNIFIMNSDGSNQRNLTGDDHWDDFPQFSPDGSQIVFISRRDGNDEIYLMDIDGTNQTRLTNNNVIDFIPQFSPDGSQIVFVSMRDGNEEIYLMDTDGNNQKRLTKNNANDFIPQFSPD
;
A
#
# COMPACT_ATOMS: atom_id res chain seq x y z
N MET A 1 -15.34 18.58 -12.28
CA MET A 1 -14.37 19.49 -11.63
C MET A 1 -14.11 18.97 -10.23
N SER A 2 -13.16 18.05 -10.10
CA SER A 2 -12.87 17.37 -8.83
C SER A 2 -12.07 18.32 -7.92
N LYS A 3 -12.60 18.60 -6.71
CA LYS A 3 -11.97 19.46 -5.72
C LYS A 3 -10.95 18.66 -4.92
N LEU A 4 -9.72 19.14 -4.90
CA LEU A 4 -8.59 18.66 -4.10
C LEU A 4 -8.86 18.93 -2.61
N ILE A 5 -8.87 17.89 -1.77
CA ILE A 5 -8.97 18.01 -0.31
C ILE A 5 -7.56 17.98 0.26
N LEU A 6 -7.11 19.07 0.87
CA LEU A 6 -5.91 19.09 1.73
C LEU A 6 -6.37 19.00 3.17
N ILE A 7 -5.94 17.97 3.88
CA ILE A 7 -5.97 17.91 5.35
C ILE A 7 -4.51 17.94 5.82
N PRO A 8 -4.14 18.82 6.77
CA PRO A 8 -2.74 19.11 7.06
C PRO A 8 -2.17 18.08 8.04
N PHE A 9 -1.46 17.07 7.54
CA PHE A 9 -0.46 16.34 8.33
C PHE A 9 0.75 16.08 7.43
N LEU A 10 1.96 16.24 8.00
CA LEU A 10 3.23 16.38 7.30
C LEU A 10 3.54 15.23 6.32
N SER A 11 3.32 15.44 5.04
CA SER A 11 4.04 14.79 3.92
C SER A 11 3.68 15.52 2.60
N THR A 12 4.64 15.62 1.67
CA THR A 12 4.36 16.11 0.32
C THR A 12 3.67 14.98 -0.46
N LEU A 13 2.33 14.99 -0.52
CA LEU A 13 1.58 14.06 -1.37
C LEU A 13 1.58 14.58 -2.82
N ILE A 14 2.08 13.78 -3.77
CA ILE A 14 2.06 14.10 -5.20
C ILE A 14 0.99 13.24 -5.87
N LEU A 15 -0.11 13.88 -6.26
CA LEU A 15 -1.15 13.27 -7.08
C LEU A 15 -0.77 13.37 -8.55
N ILE A 16 -0.67 12.22 -9.22
CA ILE A 16 -0.47 12.13 -10.67
C ILE A 16 -1.85 11.89 -11.29
N SER A 17 -2.34 12.88 -12.05
CA SER A 17 -3.57 12.76 -12.83
C SER A 17 -3.26 12.27 -14.24
N CYS A 18 -4.11 11.39 -14.78
CA CYS A 18 -4.09 10.92 -16.17
C CYS A 18 -4.20 12.05 -17.22
N SER A 19 -4.45 13.31 -16.81
CA SER A 19 -4.58 14.46 -17.72
C SER A 19 -3.30 15.31 -17.93
N GLY A 20 -2.14 14.87 -17.43
CA GLY A 20 -0.84 15.54 -17.69
C GLY A 20 -0.65 16.91 -17.00
N LYS A 21 -1.60 17.36 -16.17
CA LYS A 21 -1.48 18.61 -15.40
C LYS A 21 -0.99 18.34 -13.99
N LYS A 22 0.30 18.65 -13.74
CA LYS A 22 0.93 18.62 -12.42
C LYS A 22 0.41 19.77 -11.55
N LYS A 23 -0.02 19.50 -10.32
CA LYS A 23 -0.31 20.54 -9.32
C LYS A 23 0.64 20.35 -8.14
N LYS A 24 1.57 21.30 -7.97
CA LYS A 24 2.60 21.30 -6.92
C LYS A 24 2.08 22.01 -5.68
N ILE A 25 2.26 21.42 -4.49
CA ILE A 25 1.98 22.05 -3.19
C ILE A 25 3.25 21.91 -2.33
N THR A 26 3.67 22.95 -1.60
CA THR A 26 5.03 23.01 -0.99
C THR A 26 5.05 23.44 0.50
N ARG A 27 6.02 22.87 1.26
CA ARG A 27 6.68 23.20 2.58
C ARG A 27 6.08 22.59 3.88
N GLY A 28 6.86 22.15 4.90
CA GLY A 28 8.32 22.04 5.11
C GLY A 28 8.77 21.40 6.47
N LYS A 29 10.08 21.03 6.53
CA LYS A 29 10.98 20.52 7.62
C LYS A 29 10.77 19.12 8.26
N SER A 30 11.94 18.51 8.53
CA SER A 30 12.30 17.09 8.62
C SER A 30 12.39 16.52 10.05
N GLU A 31 11.97 15.27 10.22
CA GLU A 31 12.46 14.35 11.27
C GLU A 31 12.64 12.93 10.68
N SER A 32 13.52 12.15 11.29
CA SER A 32 13.95 10.80 10.88
C SER A 32 12.83 9.76 10.97
N PHE A 33 12.53 9.05 9.87
CA PHE A 33 11.42 8.11 9.79
C PHE A 33 11.86 6.65 10.00
N GLN A 34 11.22 5.97 10.96
CA GLN A 34 10.97 4.53 10.88
C GLN A 34 10.12 4.24 9.64
N SER A 35 10.29 3.04 9.06
CA SER A 35 9.62 2.50 7.87
C SER A 35 8.27 3.19 7.60
N PRO A 36 8.05 3.79 6.40
CA PRO A 36 6.80 4.48 6.11
C PRO A 36 5.69 3.44 6.04
N SER A 37 5.01 3.20 7.17
CA SER A 37 3.68 2.64 7.15
C SER A 37 2.87 3.52 6.21
N GLN A 38 2.32 2.94 5.15
CA GLN A 38 1.42 3.64 4.24
C GLN A 38 0.45 4.45 5.11
N THR A 39 0.43 5.77 4.90
CA THR A 39 -0.73 6.55 5.29
C THR A 39 -1.86 6.07 4.40
N ASN A 40 -2.55 5.01 4.85
CA ASN A 40 -3.65 4.36 4.15
C ASN A 40 -4.86 5.29 4.14
N PHE A 41 -4.83 6.26 3.23
CA PHE A 41 -6.01 6.98 2.79
C PHE A 41 -6.60 6.19 1.63
N GLU A 42 -7.50 5.27 1.92
CA GLU A 42 -8.37 4.76 0.89
C GLU A 42 -9.68 5.54 0.93
N SER A 43 -10.08 6.09 -0.21
CA SER A 43 -11.36 6.76 -0.37
C SER A 43 -12.28 5.91 -1.23
N ASN A 44 -13.39 5.44 -0.66
CA ASN A 44 -14.61 5.28 -1.45
C ASN A 44 -15.20 6.69 -1.61
N GLN A 45 -15.93 7.00 -2.69
CA GLN A 45 -16.33 8.36 -3.09
C GLN A 45 -16.94 9.25 -1.98
N ASN A 46 -17.37 8.67 -0.84
CA ASN A 46 -17.90 9.37 0.34
C ASN A 46 -17.21 9.09 1.69
N LYS A 47 -16.21 8.21 1.82
CA LYS A 47 -15.64 7.79 3.12
C LYS A 47 -14.12 7.71 3.10
N ILE A 48 -13.51 8.01 4.24
CA ILE A 48 -12.06 7.87 4.50
C ILE A 48 -11.90 6.96 5.72
N VAL A 49 -11.14 5.88 5.59
CA VAL A 49 -10.65 5.09 6.73
C VAL A 49 -9.23 5.53 7.07
N PHE A 50 -8.90 5.63 8.36
CA PHE A 50 -7.58 6.07 8.80
C PHE A 50 -7.30 5.60 10.23
N ARG A 51 -6.02 5.57 10.62
CA ARG A 51 -5.62 5.31 12.02
C ARG A 51 -5.40 6.61 12.78
N SER A 52 -5.70 6.60 14.08
CA SER A 52 -5.33 7.68 15.00
C SER A 52 -5.00 7.14 16.38
N ASN A 53 -4.03 7.75 17.05
CA ASN A 53 -3.65 7.43 18.43
C ASN A 53 -4.21 8.40 19.47
N ARG A 54 -5.21 9.21 19.09
CA ARG A 54 -5.79 10.25 19.96
C ARG A 54 -6.41 9.71 21.27
N ASP A 55 -6.73 8.41 21.30
CA ASP A 55 -7.32 7.74 22.45
C ASP A 55 -6.32 6.86 23.23
N GLY A 56 -5.00 6.99 22.97
CA GLY A 56 -3.92 6.35 23.73
C GLY A 56 -3.09 5.32 22.95
N ASN A 57 -3.71 4.62 21.99
CA ASN A 57 -3.06 3.67 21.06
C ASN A 57 -3.66 3.84 19.65
N TYR A 58 -2.98 3.29 18.63
CA TYR A 58 -3.49 3.39 17.25
C TYR A 58 -4.77 2.59 17.07
N GLU A 59 -5.81 3.26 16.60
CA GLU A 59 -7.14 2.72 16.40
C GLU A 59 -7.67 3.15 15.04
N ILE A 60 -8.57 2.36 14.49
CA ILE A 60 -9.21 2.62 13.19
C ILE A 60 -10.38 3.56 13.39
N TYR A 61 -10.41 4.62 12.59
CA TYR A 61 -11.51 5.55 12.48
C TYR A 61 -11.99 5.61 11.03
N ILE A 62 -13.26 5.97 10.88
CA ILE A 62 -13.86 6.30 9.60
C ILE A 62 -14.49 7.69 9.68
N MET A 63 -14.45 8.42 8.58
CA MET A 63 -15.13 9.70 8.43
C MET A 63 -15.70 9.85 7.03
N ASN A 64 -16.57 10.83 6.83
CA ASN A 64 -16.94 11.28 5.49
C ASN A 64 -15.74 11.90 4.79
N SER A 65 -15.74 11.89 3.45
CA SER A 65 -14.68 12.52 2.66
C SER A 65 -14.54 14.03 2.91
N ASP A 66 -15.61 14.70 3.37
CA ASP A 66 -15.60 16.10 3.82
C ASP A 66 -15.04 16.33 5.24
N GLY A 67 -14.61 15.25 5.92
CA GLY A 67 -14.09 15.27 7.29
C GLY A 67 -15.14 15.21 8.40
N SER A 68 -16.43 15.20 8.06
CA SER A 68 -17.52 15.06 9.05
C SER A 68 -17.74 13.61 9.49
N ASN A 69 -18.58 13.41 10.51
CA ASN A 69 -19.04 12.08 10.98
C ASN A 69 -17.89 11.11 11.31
N GLN A 70 -16.92 11.61 12.07
CA GLN A 70 -15.78 10.82 12.47
C GLN A 70 -16.17 9.84 13.59
N THR A 71 -15.98 8.55 13.35
CA THR A 71 -16.36 7.46 14.26
C THR A 71 -15.17 6.52 14.46
N ARG A 72 -14.95 6.06 15.69
CA ARG A 72 -13.97 5.02 16.03
C ARG A 72 -14.58 3.64 15.75
N LEU A 73 -13.85 2.77 15.06
CA LEU A 73 -14.30 1.42 14.64
C LEU A 73 -13.70 0.30 15.48
N THR A 74 -12.50 0.49 16.02
CA THR A 74 -11.80 -0.51 16.85
C THR A 74 -11.53 0.03 18.25
N ASN A 75 -11.38 -0.86 19.22
CA ASN A 75 -10.99 -0.49 20.58
C ASN A 75 -10.27 -1.67 21.24
N HIS A 76 -8.95 -1.66 21.18
CA HIS A 76 -8.11 -2.69 21.76
C HIS A 76 -6.87 -2.09 22.42
N ILE A 77 -6.21 -2.79 23.34
CA ILE A 77 -4.97 -2.27 23.97
C ILE A 77 -3.76 -2.30 23.01
N LYS A 78 -3.88 -3.03 21.91
CA LYS A 78 -2.87 -3.15 20.84
C LYS A 78 -3.28 -2.28 19.67
N GLY A 79 -2.31 -1.84 18.88
CA GLY A 79 -2.57 -0.99 17.71
C GLY A 79 -3.28 -1.74 16.58
N ASP A 80 -4.21 -1.05 15.92
CA ASP A 80 -4.91 -1.51 14.73
C ASP A 80 -4.57 -0.60 13.53
N PHE A 81 -4.32 -1.21 12.37
CA PHE A 81 -3.78 -0.53 11.20
C PHE A 81 -4.64 -0.84 9.96
N PRO A 82 -5.50 0.09 9.51
CA PRO A 82 -6.35 -0.12 8.35
C PRO A 82 -5.52 -0.07 7.07
N HIS A 83 -5.84 -0.94 6.11
CA HIS A 83 -5.18 -0.98 4.80
C HIS A 83 -6.09 -0.65 3.63
N GLY A 84 -7.41 -0.80 3.80
CA GLY A 84 -8.29 -0.39 2.73
C GLY A 84 -9.72 -0.85 2.84
N PHE A 85 -10.50 -0.45 1.85
CA PHE A 85 -11.85 -0.95 1.62
C PHE A 85 -11.83 -2.15 0.67
N SER A 86 -12.82 -3.03 0.78
CA SER A 86 -13.16 -3.90 -0.34
C SER A 86 -13.62 -3.05 -1.52
N SER A 87 -13.48 -3.57 -2.75
CA SER A 87 -13.83 -2.84 -3.99
C SER A 87 -15.32 -2.46 -4.07
N ASP A 88 -16.18 -3.17 -3.33
CA ASP A 88 -17.61 -2.85 -3.20
C ASP A 88 -17.91 -1.86 -2.05
N GLY A 89 -16.89 -1.46 -1.29
CA GLY A 89 -16.98 -0.54 -0.17
C GLY A 89 -17.67 -1.10 1.07
N SER A 90 -17.94 -2.40 1.13
CA SER A 90 -18.69 -3.00 2.25
C SER A 90 -17.84 -3.37 3.46
N LYS A 91 -16.54 -3.61 3.24
CA LYS A 91 -15.60 -4.11 4.26
C LYS A 91 -14.35 -3.26 4.38
N ILE A 92 -13.70 -3.37 5.53
CA ILE A 92 -12.38 -2.80 5.81
C ILE A 92 -11.43 -3.96 6.13
N ILE A 93 -10.26 -3.96 5.50
CA ILE A 93 -9.16 -4.88 5.81
C ILE A 93 -8.07 -4.16 6.61
N PHE A 94 -7.49 -4.85 7.57
CA PHE A 94 -6.53 -4.28 8.50
C PHE A 94 -5.64 -5.34 9.12
N ASN A 95 -4.48 -4.95 9.66
CA ASN A 95 -3.71 -5.81 10.56
C ASN A 95 -3.82 -5.33 12.01
N SER A 96 -3.71 -6.27 12.94
CA SER A 96 -3.80 -6.02 14.38
C SER A 96 -2.89 -6.96 15.15
N ALA A 97 -2.19 -6.41 16.15
CA ALA A 97 -1.35 -7.19 17.06
C ALA A 97 -2.12 -7.75 18.28
N ARG A 98 -3.46 -7.76 18.23
CA ARG A 98 -4.32 -8.08 19.38
C ARG A 98 -4.13 -9.50 19.91
N ASP A 99 -3.67 -10.43 19.07
CA ASP A 99 -3.52 -11.85 19.40
C ASP A 99 -2.06 -12.29 19.59
N GLY A 100 -1.13 -11.34 19.79
CA GLY A 100 0.27 -11.60 20.18
C GLY A 100 1.30 -11.21 19.13
N ASN A 101 0.91 -11.28 17.86
CA ASN A 101 1.64 -10.89 16.64
C ASN A 101 0.66 -10.15 15.70
N ASP A 102 1.18 -9.44 14.70
CA ASP A 102 0.35 -8.84 13.67
C ASP A 102 -0.33 -9.94 12.85
N GLU A 103 -1.64 -9.82 12.72
CA GLU A 103 -2.50 -10.75 11.99
C GLU A 103 -3.50 -9.96 11.17
N ILE A 104 -4.02 -10.56 10.09
CA ILE A 104 -4.95 -9.93 9.16
C ILE A 104 -6.37 -10.13 9.66
N TYR A 105 -7.13 -9.05 9.68
CA TYR A 105 -8.54 -9.01 10.02
C TYR A 105 -9.33 -8.32 8.93
N VAL A 106 -10.60 -8.69 8.87
CA VAL A 106 -11.63 -7.98 8.10
C VAL A 106 -12.77 -7.59 9.02
N MET A 107 -13.40 -6.46 8.75
CA MET A 107 -14.63 -6.04 9.42
C MET A 107 -15.58 -5.40 8.41
N ASP A 108 -16.85 -5.27 8.79
CA ASP A 108 -17.78 -4.46 8.01
C ASP A 108 -17.42 -2.96 8.14
N ILE A 109 -17.86 -2.15 7.18
CA ILE A 109 -17.53 -0.70 7.13
C ILE A 109 -18.00 0.09 8.38
N ASP A 110 -18.93 -0.47 9.15
CA ASP A 110 -19.42 0.08 10.42
C ASP A 110 -18.64 -0.39 11.66
N GLY A 111 -17.61 -1.21 11.48
CA GLY A 111 -16.75 -1.75 12.53
C GLY A 111 -17.20 -3.07 13.14
N ARG A 112 -18.37 -3.61 12.74
CA ARG A 112 -18.89 -4.89 13.24
C ARG A 112 -18.26 -6.08 12.52
N ASN A 113 -18.58 -7.29 13.02
CA ASN A 113 -18.21 -8.56 12.40
C ASN A 113 -16.71 -8.72 12.14
N GLN A 114 -15.90 -8.27 13.09
CA GLN A 114 -14.45 -8.41 13.00
C GLN A 114 -14.05 -9.89 13.01
N THR A 115 -13.41 -10.32 11.93
CA THR A 115 -13.01 -11.71 11.70
C THR A 115 -11.51 -11.75 11.45
N ARG A 116 -10.79 -12.61 12.18
CA ARG A 116 -9.38 -12.91 11.96
C ARG A 116 -9.23 -13.87 10.78
N LEU A 117 -8.38 -13.53 9.81
CA LEU A 117 -8.16 -14.31 8.59
C LEU A 117 -6.88 -15.14 8.63
N THR A 118 -5.84 -14.65 9.31
CA THR A 118 -4.57 -15.37 9.52
C THR A 118 -4.42 -15.73 11.00
N ASN A 119 -3.83 -16.90 11.29
CA ASN A 119 -3.51 -17.28 12.67
C ASN A 119 -2.30 -18.20 12.68
N ASN A 120 -1.12 -17.62 12.84
CA ASN A 120 0.13 -18.35 12.80
C ASN A 120 1.16 -17.73 13.77
N SER A 121 2.42 -18.14 13.67
CA SER A 121 3.49 -17.72 14.60
C SER A 121 4.35 -16.57 14.07
N VAL A 122 4.03 -16.03 12.89
CA VAL A 122 4.75 -14.95 12.22
C VAL A 122 3.86 -13.73 12.06
N SER A 123 4.44 -12.54 11.91
CA SER A 123 3.64 -11.32 11.70
C SER A 123 3.16 -11.23 10.26
N ASP A 124 1.86 -11.04 10.07
CA ASP A 124 1.21 -10.81 8.78
C ASP A 124 0.68 -9.36 8.70
N PHE A 125 1.05 -8.63 7.65
CA PHE A 125 0.75 -7.20 7.49
C PHE A 125 0.62 -6.80 6.02
N ASN A 126 0.31 -5.51 5.79
CA ASN A 126 0.04 -4.93 4.46
C ASN A 126 -1.03 -5.69 3.64
N PRO A 127 -2.17 -6.09 4.21
CA PRO A 127 -3.20 -6.80 3.47
C PRO A 127 -3.96 -5.91 2.48
N GLN A 128 -4.23 -6.41 1.27
CA GLN A 128 -5.01 -5.74 0.23
C GLN A 128 -6.03 -6.70 -0.39
N PHE A 129 -7.26 -6.24 -0.62
CA PHE A 129 -8.23 -6.97 -1.45
C PHE A 129 -7.84 -6.95 -2.93
N SER A 130 -8.11 -8.03 -3.66
CA SER A 130 -8.10 -8.00 -5.12
C SER A 130 -9.23 -7.11 -5.65
N PRO A 131 -9.11 -6.55 -6.87
CA PRO A 131 -10.19 -5.78 -7.50
C PRO A 131 -11.53 -6.52 -7.58
N SER A 132 -11.47 -7.86 -7.71
CA SER A 132 -12.62 -8.77 -7.71
C SER A 132 -13.19 -9.11 -6.32
N ASN A 133 -12.56 -8.68 -5.23
CA ASN A 133 -12.82 -9.10 -3.84
C ASN A 133 -12.71 -10.61 -3.58
N SER A 134 -12.13 -11.39 -4.49
CA SER A 134 -12.00 -12.85 -4.35
C SER A 134 -10.77 -13.26 -3.56
N ASN A 135 -9.72 -12.44 -3.57
CA ASN A 135 -8.45 -12.76 -2.94
C ASN A 135 -7.97 -11.61 -2.04
N ILE A 136 -7.05 -11.93 -1.15
CA ILE A 136 -6.30 -10.99 -0.33
C ILE A 136 -4.82 -11.27 -0.52
N LEU A 137 -4.06 -10.23 -0.86
CA LEU A 137 -2.60 -10.21 -0.95
C LEU A 137 -2.05 -9.65 0.36
N TYR A 138 -0.95 -10.20 0.87
CA TYR A 138 -0.34 -9.72 2.11
C TYR A 138 1.13 -10.08 2.21
N THR A 139 1.83 -9.48 3.17
CA THR A 139 3.21 -9.79 3.51
C THR A 139 3.27 -10.57 4.82
N ALA A 140 4.04 -11.66 4.84
CA ALA A 140 4.35 -12.42 6.06
C ALA A 140 5.84 -12.29 6.42
N HIS A 141 6.14 -11.98 7.68
CA HIS A 141 7.51 -11.79 8.17
C HIS A 141 8.02 -12.99 8.97
N LYS A 142 8.90 -13.77 8.33
CA LYS A 142 9.50 -14.99 8.90
C LYS A 142 11.02 -14.87 8.91
N ASN A 143 11.64 -15.08 10.08
CA ASN A 143 13.10 -15.15 10.23
C ASN A 143 13.86 -13.92 9.69
N GLY A 144 13.33 -12.71 9.90
CA GLY A 144 13.98 -11.48 9.43
C GLY A 144 13.73 -11.15 7.96
N ARG A 145 12.82 -11.89 7.30
CA ARG A 145 12.53 -11.77 5.87
C ARG A 145 11.03 -11.68 5.61
N ASN A 146 10.67 -10.88 4.62
CA ASN A 146 9.30 -10.71 4.16
C ASN A 146 9.08 -11.58 2.93
N ASN A 147 7.94 -12.24 2.86
CA ASN A 147 7.47 -13.00 1.71
C ASN A 147 6.07 -12.55 1.35
N ILE A 148 5.71 -12.63 0.07
CA ILE A 148 4.40 -12.24 -0.43
C ILE A 148 3.49 -13.47 -0.45
N PHE A 149 2.32 -13.33 0.15
CA PHE A 149 1.32 -14.38 0.22
C PHE A 149 -0.01 -13.90 -0.37
N ILE A 150 -0.81 -14.85 -0.82
CA ILE A 150 -2.19 -14.61 -1.23
C ILE A 150 -3.10 -15.67 -0.61
N MET A 151 -4.34 -15.29 -0.34
CA MET A 151 -5.38 -16.16 0.19
C MET A 151 -6.73 -15.80 -0.43
N ASN A 152 -7.72 -16.68 -0.27
CA ASN A 152 -9.11 -16.34 -0.55
C ASN A 152 -9.58 -15.23 0.42
N SER A 153 -10.58 -14.45 0.02
CA SER A 153 -11.11 -13.36 0.86
C SER A 153 -11.78 -13.83 2.17
N ASP A 154 -12.07 -15.12 2.30
CA ASP A 154 -12.53 -15.77 3.54
C ASP A 154 -11.38 -16.26 4.46
N GLY A 155 -10.12 -16.05 4.06
CA GLY A 155 -8.93 -16.49 4.77
C GLY A 155 -8.42 -17.90 4.43
N SER A 156 -9.15 -18.65 3.61
CA SER A 156 -8.74 -20.00 3.17
C SER A 156 -7.68 -19.97 2.06
N ASN A 157 -7.07 -21.13 1.78
CA ASN A 157 -6.12 -21.31 0.67
C ASN A 157 -4.93 -20.34 0.66
N GLN A 158 -4.35 -20.07 1.84
CA GLN A 158 -3.13 -19.28 1.98
C GLN A 158 -1.96 -19.95 1.23
N ARG A 159 -1.31 -19.21 0.33
CA ARG A 159 -0.15 -19.67 -0.45
C ARG A 159 0.95 -18.61 -0.49
N ASN A 160 2.20 -19.05 -0.37
CA ASN A 160 3.39 -18.21 -0.58
C ASN A 160 3.63 -18.07 -2.09
N LEU A 161 3.77 -16.83 -2.58
CA LEU A 161 3.99 -16.52 -3.99
C LEU A 161 5.48 -16.38 -4.34
N THR A 162 6.32 -15.91 -3.41
CA THR A 162 7.74 -15.67 -3.70
C THR A 162 8.64 -16.78 -3.20
N GLY A 163 8.28 -17.46 -2.11
CA GLY A 163 8.80 -18.79 -1.73
C GLY A 163 10.29 -18.89 -1.45
N ASP A 164 11.04 -17.80 -1.58
CA ASP A 164 12.48 -17.78 -1.60
C ASP A 164 13.06 -17.09 -0.36
N ASP A 165 14.38 -17.14 -0.26
CA ASP A 165 15.14 -16.68 0.89
C ASP A 165 15.44 -15.16 0.82
N HIS A 166 14.70 -14.42 -0.01
CA HIS A 166 14.88 -12.99 -0.18
C HIS A 166 13.88 -12.20 0.68
N TRP A 167 14.05 -10.88 0.64
CA TRP A 167 13.12 -9.95 1.25
C TRP A 167 12.25 -9.40 0.14
N ASP A 168 10.97 -9.75 0.15
CA ASP A 168 9.95 -9.27 -0.77
C ASP A 168 8.82 -8.57 -0.01
N ASP A 169 8.42 -7.38 -0.43
CA ASP A 169 7.42 -6.58 0.30
C ASP A 169 6.70 -5.58 -0.62
N PHE A 170 5.75 -4.84 -0.05
CA PHE A 170 4.90 -3.84 -0.72
C PHE A 170 4.23 -4.39 -2.00
N PRO A 171 3.54 -5.54 -1.93
CA PRO A 171 2.88 -6.10 -3.09
C PRO A 171 1.59 -5.33 -3.41
N GLN A 172 1.28 -5.15 -4.69
CA GLN A 172 0.04 -4.53 -5.15
C GLN A 172 -0.52 -5.28 -6.36
N PHE A 173 -1.83 -5.51 -6.38
CA PHE A 173 -2.53 -6.00 -7.57
C PHE A 173 -2.52 -4.98 -8.71
N SER A 174 -2.44 -5.49 -9.94
CA SER A 174 -2.84 -4.76 -11.14
C SER A 174 -4.35 -4.46 -11.11
N PRO A 175 -4.83 -3.42 -11.83
CA PRO A 175 -6.25 -3.05 -11.81
C PRO A 175 -7.20 -4.15 -12.32
N ASP A 176 -6.73 -4.99 -13.23
CA ASP A 176 -7.46 -6.16 -13.73
C ASP A 176 -7.31 -7.40 -12.83
N GLY A 177 -6.45 -7.32 -11.80
CA GLY A 177 -6.17 -8.40 -10.86
C GLY A 177 -5.38 -9.57 -11.43
N SER A 178 -4.78 -9.45 -12.63
CA SER A 178 -4.03 -10.55 -13.26
C SER A 178 -2.58 -10.63 -12.80
N GLN A 179 -2.00 -9.51 -12.36
CA GLN A 179 -0.59 -9.38 -12.02
C GLN A 179 -0.38 -8.72 -10.65
N ILE A 180 0.84 -8.84 -10.13
CA ILE A 180 1.28 -8.26 -8.87
C ILE A 180 2.61 -7.55 -9.11
N VAL A 181 2.68 -6.27 -8.74
CA VAL A 181 3.95 -5.53 -8.66
C VAL A 181 4.41 -5.52 -7.21
N PHE A 182 5.72 -5.65 -6.98
CA PHE A 182 6.29 -5.73 -5.64
C PHE A 182 7.76 -5.29 -5.61
N ILE A 183 8.31 -5.15 -4.41
CA ILE A 183 9.73 -4.89 -4.18
C ILE A 183 10.44 -6.18 -3.82
N SER A 184 11.62 -6.41 -4.38
CA SER A 184 12.50 -7.51 -3.97
C SER A 184 13.94 -7.07 -3.77
N ARG A 185 14.62 -7.67 -2.78
CA ARG A 185 16.07 -7.53 -2.54
C ARG A 185 16.93 -8.65 -3.13
N ARG A 186 16.35 -9.51 -3.98
CA ARG A 186 17.07 -10.68 -4.50
C ARG A 186 18.33 -10.37 -5.31
N ASP A 187 18.45 -9.14 -5.79
CA ASP A 187 19.61 -8.66 -6.55
C ASP A 187 20.53 -7.68 -5.78
N GLY A 188 20.40 -7.61 -4.45
CA GLY A 188 21.32 -6.90 -3.55
C GLY A 188 20.86 -5.52 -3.07
N ASN A 189 19.84 -4.95 -3.69
CA ASN A 189 19.15 -3.69 -3.35
C ASN A 189 17.65 -3.84 -3.60
N ASP A 190 16.84 -2.90 -3.11
CA ASP A 190 15.41 -2.85 -3.40
C ASP A 190 15.18 -2.52 -4.88
N GLU A 191 14.49 -3.40 -5.58
CA GLU A 191 14.16 -3.29 -7.00
C GLU A 191 12.70 -3.69 -7.23
N ILE A 192 12.10 -3.19 -8.30
CA ILE A 192 10.70 -3.44 -8.65
C ILE A 192 10.61 -4.70 -9.50
N TYR A 193 9.70 -5.59 -9.12
CA TYR A 193 9.38 -6.81 -9.83
C TYR A 193 7.90 -6.87 -10.16
N LEU A 194 7.61 -7.63 -11.21
CA LEU A 194 6.27 -7.99 -11.65
C LEU A 194 6.14 -9.51 -11.69
N MET A 195 5.00 -10.03 -11.28
CA MET A 195 4.67 -11.45 -11.40
C MET A 195 3.19 -11.65 -11.72
N ASP A 196 2.83 -12.83 -12.19
CA ASP A 196 1.42 -13.22 -12.32
C ASP A 196 0.79 -13.47 -10.94
N ILE A 197 -0.54 -13.40 -10.85
CA ILE A 197 -1.28 -13.59 -9.58
C ILE A 197 -1.04 -14.96 -8.90
N ASP A 198 -0.56 -15.95 -9.64
CA ASP A 198 -0.18 -17.27 -9.11
C ASP A 198 1.27 -17.34 -8.61
N GLY A 199 2.03 -16.25 -8.75
CA GLY A 199 3.44 -16.14 -8.34
C GLY A 199 4.45 -16.52 -9.42
N THR A 200 3.99 -16.94 -10.60
CA THR A 200 4.86 -17.30 -11.73
C THR A 200 5.30 -16.07 -12.52
N ASN A 201 6.20 -16.27 -13.49
CA ASN A 201 6.67 -15.23 -14.42
C ASN A 201 7.27 -13.98 -13.75
N GLN A 202 7.95 -14.17 -12.62
CA GLN A 202 8.64 -13.08 -11.91
C GLN A 202 9.70 -12.43 -12.79
N THR A 203 9.54 -11.13 -13.06
CA THR A 203 10.39 -10.33 -13.94
C THR A 203 10.84 -9.07 -13.22
N ARG A 204 12.14 -8.77 -13.26
CA ARG A 204 12.72 -7.54 -12.73
C ARG A 204 12.45 -6.38 -13.69
N LEU A 205 11.82 -5.31 -13.21
CA LEU A 205 11.48 -4.12 -14.02
C LEU A 205 12.50 -2.99 -13.89
N THR A 206 13.17 -2.88 -12.75
CA THR A 206 14.23 -1.87 -12.52
C THR A 206 15.56 -2.56 -12.23
N ASN A 207 16.67 -2.02 -12.74
CA ASN A 207 18.00 -2.57 -12.49
C ASN A 207 19.04 -1.46 -12.44
N ASN A 208 19.45 -1.11 -11.22
CA ASN A 208 20.50 -0.13 -10.98
C ASN A 208 21.17 -0.36 -9.61
N ASN A 209 22.06 0.54 -9.20
CA ASN A 209 22.85 0.40 -7.97
C ASN A 209 22.27 1.16 -6.76
N VAL A 210 21.03 1.64 -6.85
CA VAL A 210 20.33 2.36 -5.77
C VAL A 210 18.95 1.74 -5.52
N ILE A 211 18.26 2.16 -4.48
CA ILE A 211 16.93 1.59 -4.18
C ILE A 211 15.83 2.18 -5.06
N ASP A 212 14.96 1.31 -5.54
CA ASP A 212 13.68 1.62 -6.21
C ASP A 212 12.55 0.95 -5.41
N PHE A 213 11.55 1.72 -4.98
CA PHE A 213 10.56 1.26 -4.00
C PHE A 213 9.18 1.94 -4.12
N ILE A 214 8.19 1.38 -3.41
CA ILE A 214 6.76 1.77 -3.42
C ILE A 214 6.21 1.83 -4.86
N PRO A 215 6.20 0.70 -5.60
CA PRO A 215 5.58 0.67 -6.91
C PRO A 215 4.06 0.73 -6.80
N GLN A 216 3.41 1.42 -7.72
CA GLN A 216 1.96 1.40 -7.89
C GLN A 216 1.54 1.40 -9.35
N PHE A 217 0.55 0.59 -9.71
CA PHE A 217 -0.07 0.64 -11.03
C PHE A 217 -0.89 1.91 -11.26
N SER A 218 -0.91 2.39 -12.50
CA SER A 218 -1.94 3.32 -12.99
C SER A 218 -3.32 2.65 -12.98
N PRO A 219 -4.43 3.42 -12.89
CA PRO A 219 -5.78 2.85 -12.86
C PRO A 219 -6.14 2.04 -14.12
N ASP A 220 -5.53 2.36 -15.26
CA ASP A 220 -5.68 1.63 -16.52
C ASP A 220 -4.69 0.46 -16.68
N GLY A 221 -3.77 0.28 -15.73
CA GLY A 221 -2.77 -0.79 -15.71
C GLY A 221 -1.64 -0.63 -16.74
N SER A 222 -1.59 0.47 -17.48
CA SER A 222 -0.59 0.68 -18.53
C SER A 222 0.77 1.15 -18.02
N GLN A 223 0.83 1.70 -16.80
CA GLN A 223 2.03 2.29 -16.23
C GLN A 223 2.22 1.90 -14.77
N ILE A 224 3.46 2.04 -14.30
CA ILE A 224 3.86 1.91 -12.91
C ILE A 224 4.56 3.19 -12.47
N VAL A 225 4.10 3.77 -11.37
CA VAL A 225 4.79 4.85 -10.67
C VAL A 225 5.57 4.29 -9.49
N PHE A 226 6.75 4.84 -9.21
CA PHE A 226 7.60 4.38 -8.11
C PHE A 226 8.53 5.48 -7.60
N VAL A 227 9.18 5.25 -6.47
CA VAL A 227 10.22 6.12 -5.91
C VAL A 227 11.59 5.55 -6.28
N SER A 228 12.51 6.42 -6.71
CA SER A 228 13.90 6.06 -6.99
C SER A 228 14.88 7.03 -6.33
N MET A 229 16.02 6.52 -5.88
CA MET A 229 17.12 7.32 -5.34
C MET A 229 18.21 7.67 -6.38
N ARG A 230 17.97 7.41 -7.67
CA ARG A 230 19.03 7.43 -8.69
C ARG A 230 19.60 8.82 -8.99
N ASP A 231 18.97 9.87 -8.47
CA ASP A 231 19.39 11.26 -8.61
C ASP A 231 20.03 11.84 -7.34
N GLY A 232 20.35 11.02 -6.34
CA GLY A 232 20.96 11.44 -5.06
C GLY A 232 19.95 11.90 -4.00
N ASN A 233 18.66 11.89 -4.32
CA ASN A 233 17.52 12.05 -3.42
C ASN A 233 16.34 11.19 -3.92
N GLU A 234 15.30 11.07 -3.10
CA GLU A 234 14.09 10.31 -3.47
C GLU A 234 13.22 11.12 -4.43
N GLU A 235 12.96 10.54 -5.60
CA GLU A 235 12.22 11.17 -6.69
C GLU A 235 11.19 10.19 -7.26
N ILE A 236 10.09 10.73 -7.75
CA ILE A 236 9.02 9.94 -8.37
C ILE A 236 9.37 9.66 -9.82
N TYR A 237 9.29 8.40 -10.19
CA TYR A 237 9.47 7.87 -11.53
C TYR A 237 8.21 7.20 -12.04
N LEU A 238 8.10 7.13 -13.36
CA LEU A 238 7.03 6.47 -14.09
C LEU A 238 7.65 5.59 -15.15
N MET A 239 7.11 4.40 -15.36
CA MET A 239 7.50 3.49 -16.43
C MET A 239 6.26 2.84 -17.03
N ASP A 240 6.40 2.24 -18.20
CA ASP A 240 5.37 1.35 -18.73
C ASP A 240 5.36 0.05 -17.90
N THR A 241 4.24 -0.66 -17.88
CA THR A 241 4.09 -1.88 -17.05
C THR A 241 5.10 -2.99 -17.37
N ASP A 242 5.67 -2.99 -18.57
CA ASP A 242 6.74 -3.91 -18.97
C ASP A 242 8.15 -3.49 -18.49
N GLY A 243 8.26 -2.37 -17.77
CA GLY A 243 9.51 -1.81 -17.24
C GLY A 243 10.21 -0.82 -18.18
N ASN A 244 9.73 -0.65 -19.41
CA ASN A 244 10.32 0.27 -20.38
C ASN A 244 9.94 1.73 -20.11
N ASN A 245 10.56 2.64 -20.88
CA ASN A 245 10.22 4.06 -20.90
C ASN A 245 10.27 4.79 -19.54
N GLN A 246 11.20 4.36 -18.67
CA GLN A 246 11.37 4.96 -17.34
C GLN A 246 11.69 6.46 -17.41
N LYS A 247 10.88 7.26 -16.73
CA LYS A 247 10.91 8.72 -16.75
C LYS A 247 10.72 9.31 -15.37
N ARG A 248 11.62 10.20 -14.97
CA ARG A 248 11.51 11.01 -13.76
C ARG A 248 10.36 12.03 -13.88
N LEU A 249 9.45 12.06 -12.91
CA LEU A 249 8.32 12.98 -12.85
C LEU A 249 8.57 14.20 -11.98
N THR A 250 9.29 14.05 -10.88
CA THR A 250 9.66 15.13 -9.98
C THR A 250 11.09 15.58 -10.24
N LYS A 251 11.46 16.80 -9.88
CA LYS A 251 12.85 17.25 -9.93
C LYS A 251 13.03 18.38 -8.95
N ASN A 252 13.41 18.05 -7.73
CA ASN A 252 13.67 19.06 -6.72
C ASN A 252 14.64 18.55 -5.65
N ASN A 253 14.98 19.39 -4.68
CA ASN A 253 15.95 19.01 -3.64
C ASN A 253 15.29 18.37 -2.41
N ALA A 254 13.96 18.22 -2.41
CA ALA A 254 13.24 17.52 -1.36
C ALA A 254 13.05 16.06 -1.76
N ASN A 255 12.80 15.22 -0.75
CA ASN A 255 12.39 13.85 -0.97
C ASN A 255 10.89 13.82 -1.27
N ASP A 256 10.51 13.15 -2.35
CA ASP A 256 9.13 12.93 -2.74
C ASP A 256 8.76 11.46 -2.47
N PHE A 257 7.73 11.24 -1.65
CA PHE A 257 7.37 9.93 -1.12
C PHE A 257 5.92 9.54 -1.47
N ILE A 258 5.65 8.24 -1.53
CA ILE A 258 4.31 7.63 -1.64
C ILE A 258 3.52 8.19 -2.84
N PRO A 259 3.91 7.84 -4.07
CA PRO A 259 3.10 8.20 -5.23
C PRO A 259 1.75 7.47 -5.15
N GLN A 260 0.66 8.17 -5.47
CA GLN A 260 -0.63 7.56 -5.71
C GLN A 260 -1.28 8.14 -6.96
N PHE A 261 -1.90 7.27 -7.76
CA PHE A 261 -2.75 7.71 -8.86
C PHE A 261 -4.11 8.20 -8.34
N SER A 262 -4.64 9.23 -8.99
CA SER A 262 -6.05 9.56 -8.82
C SER A 262 -6.90 8.47 -9.47
N PRO A 263 -8.09 8.12 -8.93
CA PRO A 263 -9.01 7.18 -9.56
C PRO A 263 -9.57 7.62 -10.94
N ASP A 264 -9.23 8.83 -11.42
CA ASP A 264 -9.77 9.49 -12.63
C ASP A 264 -8.72 9.93 -13.68
#